data_AF-A0A7V8W807-F1
#
_entry.id   AF-A0A7V8W807-F1
#
_cell.length_a   1.000
_cell.length_b   1.000
_cell.length_c   1.000
_cell.angle_alpha   90.00
_cell.angle_beta   90.00
_cell.angle_gamma   90.00
#
_symmetry.space_group_name_H-M   'P 1'
#
loop_
_entity.id
_entity.type
_entity.pdbx_description
1 polymer ?
#
loop_
_entity_poly.entity_id
_entity_poly.type
_entity_poly.pdbx_seq_one_letter_code
_entity_poly.pdbx_strand_id
1 'polypeptide(L)' 'MVGETAVLTEDLPPGAVGKVELRGTTWSARNAGQTVLTKGHRARVERVDGLTLLIKPE' A
#
# COMPACT_ATOMS: atom_id res chain seq x y z
N MET A 1 3.74 -5.68 6.93
CA MET A 1 4.05 -6.92 6.17
C MET A 1 2.75 -7.64 5.79
N VAL A 2 2.79 -8.81 5.14
CA VAL A 2 1.59 -9.51 4.62
C VAL A 2 0.52 -9.70 5.72
N GLY A 3 -0.72 -9.39 5.39
CA GLY A 3 -1.87 -9.44 6.29
C GLY A 3 -2.04 -8.19 7.16
N GLU A 4 -1.05 -7.31 7.21
CA GLU A 4 -1.12 -6.06 7.97
C GLU A 4 -1.74 -4.91 7.20
N THR A 5 -2.12 -3.88 7.95
CA THR A 5 -2.64 -2.64 7.40
C THR A 5 -1.51 -1.61 7.25
N ALA A 6 -1.37 -1.06 6.05
CA ALA A 6 -0.58 0.11 5.76
C ALA A 6 -1.50 1.32 5.54
N VAL A 7 -1.00 2.52 5.83
CA VAL A 7 -1.70 3.79 5.59
C VAL A 7 -1.08 4.47 4.38
N LEU A 8 -1.90 4.86 3.41
CA LEU A 8 -1.42 5.59 2.23
C LEU A 8 -0.90 6.97 2.62
N THR A 9 0.33 7.31 2.20
CA THR A 9 0.87 8.67 2.42
C THR A 9 0.59 9.61 1.26
N GLU A 10 0.19 9.06 0.12
CA GLU A 10 -0.14 9.74 -1.13
C GLU A 10 -1.24 8.98 -1.87
N ASP A 11 -1.89 9.63 -2.83
CA ASP A 11 -2.86 8.97 -3.70
C ASP A 11 -2.13 8.01 -4.65
N LEU A 12 -2.57 6.76 -4.66
CA LEU A 12 -1.92 5.68 -5.39
C LEU A 12 -2.89 5.05 -6.41
N PRO A 13 -2.79 5.43 -7.70
CA PRO A 13 -3.57 4.83 -8.77
C PRO A 13 -3.38 3.32 -8.90
N PRO A 14 -4.32 2.59 -9.52
CA PRO A 14 -4.20 1.17 -9.79
C PRO A 14 -2.88 0.84 -10.52
N GLY A 15 -2.14 -0.15 -10.02
CA GLY A 15 -0.87 -0.59 -10.60
C GLY A 15 0.34 0.31 -10.34
N ALA A 16 0.15 1.52 -9.83
CA ALA A 16 1.22 2.46 -9.50
C ALA A 16 1.96 2.03 -8.22
N VAL A 17 3.21 2.51 -8.09
CA VAL A 17 4.06 2.34 -6.90
C VAL A 17 4.21 3.70 -6.22
N GLY A 18 3.98 3.73 -4.92
CA GLY A 18 4.12 4.92 -4.08
C GLY A 18 4.54 4.55 -2.68
N LYS A 19 4.43 5.50 -1.75
CA LYS A 19 4.82 5.30 -0.36
C LYS A 19 3.61 5.07 0.54
N VAL A 20 3.82 4.20 1.53
CA VAL A 20 2.84 3.91 2.58
C VAL A 20 3.54 3.87 3.93
N GLU A 21 2.81 4.17 4.99
CA GLU A 21 3.29 4.01 6.34
C GLU A 21 2.78 2.67 6.91
N LEU A 22 3.68 1.85 7.42
CA LEU A 22 3.37 0.62 8.10
C LEU A 22 4.09 0.61 9.45
N ARG A 23 3.32 0.61 10.54
CA ARG A 23 3.83 0.67 11.93
C ARG A 23 4.82 1.83 12.15
N GLY A 24 4.51 3.02 11.62
CA GLY A 24 5.37 4.20 11.74
C GLY A 24 6.64 4.18 10.88
N THR A 25 6.78 3.21 9.98
CA THR A 25 7.90 3.14 9.01
C THR A 25 7.36 3.32 7.61
N THR A 26 8.02 4.12 6.76
CA THR A 26 7.64 4.25 5.35
C THR A 26 8.14 3.06 4.52
N TRP A 27 7.25 2.46 3.75
CA TRP A 27 7.51 1.36 2.82
C TRP A 27 7.09 1.74 1.40
N SER A 28 7.79 1.19 0.41
CA SER A 28 7.31 1.23 -0.99
C SER A 28 6.15 0.25 -1.13
N ALA A 29 5.05 0.68 -1.74
CA ALA A 29 3.93 -0.19 -2.01
C ALA A 29 3.36 0.02 -3.41
N ARG A 30 2.91 -1.08 -4.00
CA ARG A 30 2.21 -1.14 -5.28
C ARG A 30 0.75 -1.42 -5.05
N ASN A 31 -0.11 -0.58 -5.63
CA ASN A 31 -1.54 -0.86 -5.65
C ASN A 31 -1.82 -2.06 -6.56
N ALA A 32 -2.21 -3.18 -5.96
CA ALA A 32 -2.57 -4.42 -6.65
C ALA A 32 -4.09 -4.53 -6.90
N GLY A 33 -4.86 -3.49 -6.56
CA GLY A 33 -6.29 -3.37 -6.83
C GLY A 33 -6.59 -2.66 -8.16
N GLN A 34 -7.88 -2.40 -8.38
CA GLN A 34 -8.40 -1.71 -9.57
C GLN A 34 -8.92 -0.30 -9.27
N THR A 35 -8.91 0.12 -8.00
CA THR A 35 -9.36 1.43 -7.55
C THR A 35 -8.19 2.28 -7.11
N VAL A 36 -8.31 3.61 -7.21
CA VAL A 36 -7.33 4.51 -6.60
C VAL A 36 -7.36 4.34 -5.09
N LEU A 37 -6.19 4.22 -4.48
CA LEU A 37 -6.03 4.27 -3.03
C LEU A 37 -5.76 5.71 -2.64
N THR A 38 -6.67 6.31 -1.92
CA THR A 38 -6.55 7.72 -1.53
C THR A 38 -5.60 7.90 -0.35
N LYS A 39 -4.91 9.03 -0.32
CA LYS A 39 -4.06 9.40 0.82
C LYS A 39 -4.85 9.31 2.14
N GLY A 40 -4.21 8.78 3.18
CA GLY A 40 -4.78 8.61 4.52
C GLY A 40 -5.69 7.40 4.67
N HIS A 41 -6.04 6.70 3.59
CA HIS A 41 -6.79 5.45 3.68
C HIS A 41 -5.91 4.29 4.12
N ARG A 42 -6.58 3.26 4.65
CA ARG A 42 -5.98 2.01 5.06
C ARG A 42 -6.03 1.03 3.90
N ALA A 43 -4.92 0.33 3.67
CA ALA A 43 -4.81 -0.72 2.68
C ALA A 43 -4.16 -1.95 3.30
N ARG A 44 -4.65 -3.13 2.93
CA ARG A 44 -4.11 -4.39 3.42
C ARG A 44 -2.97 -4.85 2.53
N VAL A 45 -1.87 -5.29 3.15
CA VAL A 45 -0.74 -5.89 2.45
C VAL A 45 -1.10 -7.32 2.07
N GLU A 46 -1.26 -7.57 0.77
CA GLU A 46 -1.54 -8.89 0.20
C GLU A 46 -0.26 -9.70 0.01
N ARG A 47 0.84 -9.04 -0.35
CA ARG A 47 2.11 -9.70 -0.64
C ARG A 47 3.28 -8.77 -0.37
N VAL A 48 4.46 -9.34 -0.17
CA VAL A 48 5.74 -8.62 -0.15
C VAL A 48 6.55 -9.13 -1.33
N ASP A 49 6.97 -8.21 -2.20
CA ASP A 49 7.83 -8.45 -3.36
C ASP A 49 9.15 -7.70 -3.15
N GLY A 50 10.11 -8.38 -2.53
CA GLY A 50 11.38 -7.78 -2.09
C GLY A 50 11.14 -6.62 -1.12
N LEU A 51 11.44 -5.39 -1.57
CA LEU A 51 11.23 -4.15 -0.80
C LEU A 51 9.90 -3.44 -1.10
N THR A 52 9.07 -4.01 -1.99
CA THR A 52 7.78 -3.45 -2.38
C THR A 52 6.63 -4.27 -1.80
N LEU A 53 5.68 -3.61 -1.14
CA LEU A 53 4.46 -4.23 -0.63
C LEU A 53 3.38 -4.21 -1.71
N LEU A 54 2.77 -5.35 -2.05
CA LEU A 54 1.53 -5.35 -2.83
C LEU A 54 0.38 -5.11 -1.87
N ILE A 55 -0.39 -4.05 -2.10
CA ILE A 55 -1.48 -3.63 -1.24
C ILE A 55 -2.80 -3.54 -2.00
N LYS A 56 -3.91 -3.80 -1.30
CA LYS A 56 -5.28 -3.61 -1.79
C LYS A 56 -6.09 -2.79 -0.79
N PRO A 57 -7.17 -2.14 -1.23
CA PRO A 57 -8.12 -1.54 -0.30
C PRO A 57 -8.61 -2.61 0.68
N GLU A 58 -8.69 -2.28 1.97
CA GLU A 58 -9.34 -3.14 2.97
C GLU A 58 -10.84 -3.25 2.71
#